data_AF-A0A1X6ZEK3-F1
#
_entry.id   AF-A0A1X6ZEK3-F1
#
_cell.length_a   1.000
_cell.length_b   1.000
_cell.length_c   1.000
_cell.angle_alpha   90.00
_cell.angle_beta   90.00
_cell.angle_gamma   90.00
#
_symmetry.space_group_name_H-M   'P 1'
#
loop_
_entity.id
_entity.type
_entity.pdbx_description
1 polymer ?
#
loop_
_entity_poly.entity_id
_entity_poly.type
_entity_poly.pdbx_seq_one_letter_code
_entity_poly.pdbx_strand_id
1 'polypeptide(L)'
;MACKDNSTIDDEERTTLLEDFNLLRSRIEHEDTLVNHRLSWLMSFMGFLFAAYAFSFMAEATSLGVDIPGNSNSDQAAGIISLQKSIKVMRVLMELIGVGAAAVALLGICAANRATLDSTEGSDGKFEKLREYHFLFPIGHKATNRAGMIASTLFPCIIFTFWSTLLLTNKYAEPSDIAMVAVVILFFVLIFAFVVFECLLKTPKPNTIPNNASSKGSKGDADVH
;
A
#
# COMPACT_ATOMS: atom_id res chain seq x y z
N MET A 1 36.33 -48.57 4.41
CA MET A 1 36.34 -47.11 4.20
C MET A 1 35.37 -46.83 3.08
N ALA A 2 34.12 -46.52 3.41
CA ALA A 2 33.06 -46.30 2.41
C ALA A 2 33.16 -44.85 1.93
N CYS A 3 33.48 -44.67 0.65
CA CYS A 3 33.39 -43.36 0.00
C CYS A 3 31.89 -43.04 -0.10
N LYS A 4 31.44 -42.01 0.62
CA LYS A 4 30.05 -41.55 0.55
C LYS A 4 29.92 -40.78 -0.76
N ASP A 5 29.09 -41.27 -1.68
CA ASP A 5 28.90 -40.65 -3.00
C ASP A 5 28.42 -39.20 -2.83
N ASN A 6 29.23 -38.27 -3.30
CA ASN A 6 29.01 -36.82 -3.21
C ASN A 6 27.73 -36.36 -3.96
N SER A 7 27.15 -37.22 -4.80
CA SER A 7 25.91 -36.94 -5.54
C SER A 7 24.66 -36.91 -4.64
N THR A 8 24.62 -37.73 -3.59
CA THR A 8 23.44 -37.83 -2.72
C THR A 8 23.23 -36.60 -1.83
N ILE A 9 24.32 -35.90 -1.47
CA ILE A 9 24.28 -34.70 -0.64
C ILE A 9 23.72 -33.51 -1.43
N ASP A 10 23.97 -33.45 -2.74
CA ASP A 10 23.45 -32.40 -3.63
C ASP A 10 21.92 -32.53 -3.84
N ASP A 11 21.40 -33.75 -3.91
CA ASP A 11 19.96 -34.00 -4.09
C ASP A 11 19.13 -33.58 -2.86
N GLU A 12 19.64 -33.81 -1.64
CA GLU A 12 18.98 -33.35 -0.40
C GLU A 12 19.01 -31.82 -0.27
N GLU A 13 20.15 -31.18 -0.55
CA GLU A 13 20.23 -29.71 -0.56
C GLU A 13 19.29 -29.11 -1.63
N ARG A 14 19.22 -29.72 -2.82
CA ARG A 14 18.34 -29.27 -3.89
C ARG A 14 16.86 -29.38 -3.54
N THR A 15 16.43 -30.47 -2.91
CA THR A 15 15.02 -30.65 -2.53
C THR A 15 14.61 -29.65 -1.45
N THR A 16 15.45 -29.42 -0.43
CA THR A 16 15.18 -28.42 0.61
C THR A 16 15.13 -26.99 0.04
N LEU A 17 16.03 -26.65 -0.88
CA LEU A 17 16.02 -25.37 -1.59
C LEU A 17 14.75 -25.17 -2.45
N LEU A 18 14.25 -26.24 -3.07
CA LEU A 18 13.01 -26.21 -3.84
C LEU A 18 11.78 -26.03 -2.95
N GLU A 19 11.76 -26.68 -1.78
CA GLU A 19 10.71 -26.51 -0.78
C GLU A 19 10.68 -25.06 -0.24
N ASP A 20 11.85 -24.53 0.14
CA ASP A 20 12.02 -23.13 0.57
C ASP A 20 11.54 -22.15 -0.52
N PHE A 21 11.87 -22.43 -1.79
CA PHE A 21 11.42 -21.64 -2.94
C PHE A 21 9.90 -21.65 -3.08
N ASN A 22 9.28 -22.83 -3.04
CA ASN A 22 7.83 -22.98 -3.18
C ASN A 22 7.07 -22.30 -2.04
N LEU A 23 7.61 -22.39 -0.81
CA LEU A 23 7.06 -21.71 0.35
C LEU A 23 7.14 -20.19 0.20
N LEU A 24 8.30 -19.65 -0.19
CA LEU A 24 8.46 -18.22 -0.43
C LEU A 24 7.50 -17.73 -1.51
N ARG A 25 7.41 -18.46 -2.63
CA ARG A 25 6.50 -18.13 -3.73
C ARG A 25 5.05 -18.09 -3.26
N SER A 26 4.60 -19.12 -2.56
CA SER A 26 3.23 -19.19 -2.02
C SER A 26 2.92 -18.01 -1.09
N ARG A 27 3.88 -17.60 -0.27
CA ARG A 27 3.74 -16.42 0.60
C ARG A 27 3.59 -15.13 -0.20
N ILE A 28 4.39 -14.92 -1.24
CA ILE A 28 4.30 -13.73 -2.09
C ILE A 28 2.95 -13.69 -2.83
N GLU A 29 2.52 -14.82 -3.40
CA GLU A 29 1.22 -14.93 -4.09
C GLU A 29 0.06 -14.64 -3.12
N HIS A 30 0.17 -15.06 -1.86
CA HIS A 30 -0.81 -14.75 -0.83
C HIS A 30 -0.88 -13.25 -0.51
N GLU A 31 0.26 -12.59 -0.32
CA GLU A 31 0.30 -11.13 -0.04
C GLU A 31 -0.19 -10.30 -1.22
N ASP A 32 0.15 -10.68 -2.46
CA ASP A 32 -0.33 -10.01 -3.67
C ASP A 32 -1.86 -10.16 -3.82
N THR A 33 -2.38 -11.36 -3.57
CA THR A 33 -3.82 -11.63 -3.53
C THR A 33 -4.51 -10.77 -2.48
N LEU A 34 -3.89 -10.60 -1.31
CA LEU A 34 -4.42 -9.75 -0.23
C LEU A 34 -4.45 -8.26 -0.61
N VAL A 35 -3.42 -7.76 -1.29
CA VAL A 35 -3.39 -6.40 -1.84
C VAL A 35 -4.48 -6.21 -2.89
N ASN A 36 -4.63 -7.15 -3.81
CA ASN A 36 -5.65 -7.10 -4.85
C ASN A 36 -7.07 -7.08 -4.27
N HIS A 37 -7.35 -7.91 -3.26
CA HIS A 37 -8.62 -7.87 -2.54
C HIS A 37 -8.87 -6.50 -1.89
N ARG A 38 -7.87 -5.93 -1.20
CA ARG A 38 -8.01 -4.62 -0.55
C ARG A 38 -8.29 -3.50 -1.56
N LEU A 39 -7.61 -3.50 -2.71
CA LEU A 39 -7.85 -2.55 -3.79
C LEU A 39 -9.24 -2.72 -4.40
N SER A 40 -9.68 -3.97 -4.62
CA SER A 40 -11.02 -4.27 -5.11
C SER A 40 -12.11 -3.77 -4.16
N TRP A 41 -11.97 -4.04 -2.86
CA TRP A 41 -12.91 -3.53 -1.84
C TRP A 41 -12.94 -2.01 -1.78
N LEU A 42 -11.77 -1.37 -1.82
CA LEU A 42 -11.68 0.09 -1.88
C LEU A 42 -12.42 0.63 -3.11
N MET A 43 -12.23 0.02 -4.28
CA MET A 43 -12.89 0.44 -5.53
C MET A 43 -14.40 0.33 -5.48
N SER A 44 -14.93 -0.79 -5.01
CA SER A 44 -16.37 -0.97 -4.85
C SER A 44 -16.96 0.05 -3.87
N PHE A 45 -16.27 0.30 -2.76
CA PHE A 45 -16.70 1.28 -1.77
C PHE A 45 -16.69 2.71 -2.30
N MET A 46 -15.65 3.09 -3.06
CA MET A 46 -15.59 4.40 -3.70
C MET A 46 -16.71 4.57 -4.73
N GLY A 47 -17.02 3.55 -5.53
CA GLY A 47 -18.15 3.58 -6.45
C GLY A 47 -19.49 3.86 -5.75
N PHE A 48 -19.71 3.21 -4.60
CA PHE A 48 -20.89 3.47 -3.77
C PHE A 48 -20.92 4.89 -3.22
N LEU A 49 -19.80 5.38 -2.66
CA LEU A 49 -19.72 6.75 -2.15
C LEU A 49 -19.92 7.79 -3.25
N PHE A 50 -19.39 7.57 -4.45
CA PHE A 50 -19.59 8.45 -5.59
C PHE A 50 -21.06 8.54 -6.01
N ALA A 51 -21.76 7.40 -6.08
CA ALA A 51 -23.18 7.38 -6.36
C ALA A 51 -23.97 8.14 -5.29
N ALA A 52 -23.73 7.85 -4.01
CA ALA A 52 -24.39 8.53 -2.88
C ALA A 52 -24.12 10.04 -2.89
N TYR A 53 -22.89 10.45 -3.19
CA TYR A 53 -22.51 11.85 -3.34
C TYR A 53 -23.28 12.53 -4.48
N ALA A 54 -23.35 11.90 -5.65
CA ALA A 54 -24.09 12.42 -6.80
C ALA A 54 -25.60 12.55 -6.51
N PHE A 55 -26.20 11.56 -5.83
CA PHE A 55 -27.59 11.65 -5.39
C PHE A 55 -27.80 12.81 -4.41
N SER A 56 -26.87 13.02 -3.47
CA SER A 56 -26.94 14.16 -2.53
C SER A 56 -26.87 15.51 -3.27
N PHE A 57 -26.09 15.58 -4.35
CA PHE A 57 -25.97 16.78 -5.18
C PHE A 57 -27.25 17.06 -5.97
N MET A 58 -27.85 16.00 -6.53
CA MET A 58 -29.13 16.10 -7.22
C MET A 58 -30.26 16.55 -6.29
N ALA A 59 -30.33 16.00 -5.07
CA ALA A 59 -31.31 16.40 -4.07
C ALA A 59 -31.18 17.88 -3.68
N GLU A 60 -29.96 18.40 -3.57
CA GLU A 60 -29.71 19.82 -3.33
C GLU A 60 -30.20 20.68 -4.51
N ALA A 61 -29.88 20.30 -5.75
CA ALA A 61 -30.32 21.02 -6.94
C ALA A 61 -31.85 21.08 -7.04
N THR A 62 -32.55 19.99 -6.75
CA THR A 62 -34.02 19.97 -6.72
C THR A 62 -34.56 20.87 -5.61
N SER A 63 -33.92 20.94 -4.45
CA SER A 63 -34.34 21.83 -3.36
C SER A 63 -34.23 23.32 -3.69
N LEU A 64 -33.28 23.70 -4.56
CA LEU A 64 -33.08 25.08 -5.00
C LEU A 64 -34.07 25.51 -6.10
N GLY A 65 -34.61 24.56 -6.87
CA GLY A 65 -35.56 24.84 -7.95
C GLY A 65 -37.01 25.06 -7.50
N VAL A 66 -37.31 24.85 -6.20
CA VAL A 66 -38.64 25.11 -5.64
C VAL A 66 -38.71 26.58 -5.22
N ASP A 67 -38.85 27.48 -6.19
CA ASP A 67 -39.31 28.84 -5.92
C ASP A 67 -40.77 28.75 -5.45
N ILE A 68 -41.05 29.06 -4.18
CA ILE A 68 -42.42 29.08 -3.67
C ILE A 68 -43.02 30.47 -3.92
N PRO A 69 -43.95 30.64 -4.87
CA PRO A 69 -44.61 31.91 -5.09
C PRO A 69 -45.50 32.28 -3.90
N GLY A 70 -45.04 33.24 -3.08
CA GLY A 70 -45.83 34.30 -2.44
C GLY A 70 -46.85 33.97 -1.35
N ASN A 71 -47.14 32.71 -1.03
CA ASN A 71 -48.13 32.37 0.02
C ASN A 71 -47.80 31.10 0.81
N SER A 72 -46.51 30.77 0.98
CA SER A 72 -46.09 29.59 1.75
C SER A 72 -46.37 29.79 3.24
N ASN A 73 -47.17 28.89 3.80
CA ASN A 73 -47.24 28.66 5.24
C ASN A 73 -45.82 28.50 5.79
N SER A 74 -45.47 29.27 6.82
CA SER A 74 -44.15 29.32 7.46
C SER A 74 -43.58 27.95 7.85
N ASP A 75 -44.46 26.97 8.07
CA ASP A 75 -44.10 25.62 8.44
C ASP A 75 -43.40 24.86 7.29
N GLN A 76 -43.76 25.14 6.04
CA GLN A 76 -43.13 24.51 4.88
C GLN A 76 -41.69 24.98 4.67
N ALA A 77 -41.43 26.26 4.93
CA ALA A 77 -40.08 26.84 4.84
C ALA A 77 -39.14 26.21 5.89
N ALA A 78 -39.62 25.99 7.12
CA ALA A 78 -38.85 25.33 8.16
C ALA A 78 -38.47 23.88 7.78
N GLY A 79 -39.39 23.15 7.14
CA GLY A 79 -39.14 21.81 6.61
C GLY A 79 -37.98 21.76 5.61
N ILE A 80 -37.99 22.65 4.61
CA ILE A 80 -36.97 22.69 3.55
C ILE A 80 -35.59 23.03 4.13
N ILE A 81 -35.52 23.99 5.06
CA ILE A 81 -34.27 24.37 5.74
C ILE A 81 -33.67 23.18 6.51
N SER A 82 -34.51 22.41 7.20
CA SER A 82 -34.06 21.23 7.96
C SER A 82 -33.49 20.14 7.04
N LEU A 83 -34.11 19.93 5.88
CA LEU A 83 -33.68 18.95 4.90
C LEU A 83 -32.35 19.34 4.25
N GLN A 84 -32.18 20.61 3.90
CA GLN A 84 -30.90 21.12 3.38
C GLN A 84 -29.76 20.95 4.39
N LYS A 85 -30.01 21.19 5.68
CA LYS A 85 -29.03 20.97 6.73
C LYS A 85 -28.63 19.49 6.81
N SER A 86 -29.59 18.57 6.75
CA SER A 86 -29.33 17.12 6.77
C SER A 86 -28.50 16.66 5.56
N ILE A 87 -28.80 17.16 4.35
CA ILE A 87 -28.05 16.82 3.14
C ILE A 87 -26.59 17.27 3.27
N LYS A 88 -26.36 18.49 3.76
CA LYS A 88 -25.00 19.03 3.96
C LYS A 88 -24.19 18.18 4.95
N VAL A 89 -24.78 17.83 6.09
CA VAL A 89 -24.12 16.96 7.08
C VAL A 89 -23.81 15.59 6.49
N MET A 90 -24.75 14.98 5.76
CA MET A 90 -24.52 13.69 5.11
C MET A 90 -23.35 13.75 4.12
N ARG A 91 -23.20 14.85 3.37
CA ARG A 91 -22.10 15.04 2.42
C ARG A 91 -20.73 15.10 3.11
N VAL A 92 -20.61 15.88 4.17
CA VAL A 92 -19.38 15.95 4.97
C VAL A 92 -19.03 14.57 5.54
N LEU A 93 -20.01 13.82 6.04
CA LEU A 93 -19.78 12.46 6.54
C LEU A 93 -19.30 11.52 5.45
N MET A 94 -19.89 11.56 4.25
CA MET A 94 -19.44 10.75 3.12
C MET A 94 -18.00 11.08 2.69
N GLU A 95 -17.64 12.36 2.67
CA GLU A 95 -16.28 12.80 2.36
C GLU A 95 -15.27 12.30 3.41
N LEU A 96 -15.60 12.43 4.70
CA LEU A 96 -14.77 11.92 5.80
C LEU A 96 -14.59 10.40 5.73
N ILE A 97 -15.67 9.67 5.43
CA ILE A 97 -15.63 8.22 5.24
C ILE A 97 -14.75 7.86 4.02
N GLY A 98 -14.83 8.62 2.93
CA GLY A 98 -13.98 8.46 1.74
C GLY A 98 -12.49 8.62 2.06
N VAL A 99 -12.13 9.69 2.77
CA VAL A 99 -10.76 9.96 3.25
C VAL A 99 -10.28 8.83 4.18
N GLY A 100 -11.11 8.45 5.16
CA GLY A 100 -10.77 7.40 6.12
C GLY A 100 -10.56 6.03 5.47
N ALA A 101 -11.43 5.64 4.54
CA ALA A 101 -11.30 4.37 3.82
C ALA A 101 -10.03 4.33 2.96
N ALA A 102 -9.69 5.42 2.27
CA ALA A 102 -8.46 5.51 1.48
C ALA A 102 -7.20 5.43 2.36
N ALA A 103 -7.22 6.08 3.54
CA ALA A 103 -6.15 6.02 4.52
C ALA A 103 -5.92 4.60 5.05
N VAL A 104 -6.98 3.90 5.44
CA VAL A 104 -6.89 2.51 5.94
C VAL A 104 -6.39 1.57 4.85
N ALA A 105 -6.87 1.72 3.61
CA ALA A 105 -6.40 0.92 2.49
C ALA A 105 -4.91 1.17 2.21
N LEU A 106 -4.46 2.43 2.26
CA LEU A 106 -3.05 2.78 2.09
C LEU A 106 -2.18 2.09 3.15
N LEU A 107 -2.53 2.21 4.44
CA LEU A 107 -1.80 1.55 5.52
C LEU A 107 -1.74 0.02 5.33
N GLY A 108 -2.85 -0.59 4.93
CA GLY A 108 -2.90 -2.03 4.63
C GLY A 108 -1.96 -2.43 3.49
N ILE A 109 -1.96 -1.68 2.39
CA ILE A 109 -1.09 -1.94 1.23
C ILE A 109 0.38 -1.73 1.60
N CYS A 110 0.71 -0.69 2.38
CA CYS A 110 2.06 -0.46 2.87
C CYS A 110 2.55 -1.60 3.76
N ALA A 111 1.70 -2.13 4.64
CA ALA A 111 2.03 -3.26 5.49
C ALA A 111 2.31 -4.54 4.68
N ALA A 112 1.48 -4.84 3.68
CA ALA A 112 1.69 -6.00 2.79
C ALA A 112 2.97 -5.85 1.96
N ASN A 113 3.17 -4.67 1.35
CA ASN A 113 4.39 -4.35 0.60
C ASN A 113 5.65 -4.53 1.46
N ARG A 114 5.61 -4.11 2.73
CA ARG A 114 6.72 -4.29 3.67
C ARG A 114 6.95 -5.77 4.01
N ALA A 115 5.89 -6.55 4.21
CA ALA A 115 6.00 -7.99 4.46
C ALA A 115 6.64 -8.74 3.28
N THR A 116 6.30 -8.34 2.04
CA THR A 116 6.93 -8.86 0.82
C THR A 116 8.41 -8.49 0.76
N LEU A 117 8.77 -7.23 1.02
CA LEU A 117 10.18 -6.80 1.03
C LEU A 117 11.02 -7.56 2.07
N ASP A 118 10.52 -7.67 3.30
CA ASP A 118 11.18 -8.38 4.39
C ASP A 118 11.42 -9.86 4.05
N SER A 119 10.42 -10.50 3.40
CA SER A 119 10.54 -11.88 2.92
C SER A 119 11.58 -12.05 1.81
N THR A 120 11.81 -11.02 0.98
CA THR A 120 12.81 -11.08 -0.09
C THR A 120 14.23 -10.82 0.38
N GLU A 121 14.42 -9.91 1.34
CA GLU A 121 15.75 -9.50 1.79
C GLU A 121 16.49 -10.63 2.50
N GLY A 122 15.79 -11.43 3.33
CA GLY A 122 16.37 -12.61 3.98
C GLY A 122 16.71 -13.76 3.03
N SER A 123 16.24 -13.67 1.79
CA SER A 123 16.20 -14.77 0.82
C SER A 123 17.18 -14.59 -0.34
N ASP A 124 17.55 -13.35 -0.69
CA ASP A 124 18.44 -13.04 -1.83
C ASP A 124 19.75 -13.87 -1.83
N GLY A 125 20.37 -14.09 -0.66
CA GLY A 125 21.60 -14.87 -0.55
C GLY A 125 21.44 -16.39 -0.70
N LYS A 126 20.27 -16.94 -0.34
CA LYS A 126 19.99 -18.38 -0.48
C LYS A 126 19.66 -18.74 -1.94
N PHE A 127 18.93 -17.87 -2.62
CA PHE A 127 18.46 -18.10 -3.98
C PHE A 127 19.52 -17.83 -5.06
N GLU A 128 20.64 -17.19 -4.71
CA GLU A 128 21.76 -17.03 -5.65
C GLU A 128 22.31 -18.38 -6.12
N LYS A 129 22.34 -19.41 -5.27
CA LYS A 129 22.71 -20.78 -5.67
C LYS A 129 21.70 -21.37 -6.67
N LEU A 130 20.40 -21.18 -6.43
CA LEU A 130 19.33 -21.66 -7.32
C LEU A 130 19.38 -21.02 -8.72
N ARG A 131 19.98 -19.83 -8.83
CA ARG A 131 20.19 -19.12 -10.09
C ARG A 131 21.07 -19.92 -11.07
N GLU A 132 22.05 -20.66 -10.53
CA GLU A 132 22.95 -21.50 -11.33
C GLU A 132 22.19 -22.67 -11.98
N TYR A 133 21.11 -23.13 -11.36
CA TYR A 133 20.26 -24.22 -11.84
C TYR A 133 19.14 -23.75 -12.80
N HIS A 134 19.24 -22.54 -13.38
CA HIS A 134 18.25 -22.01 -14.34
C HIS A 134 16.80 -21.91 -13.82
N PHE A 135 16.58 -21.90 -12.50
CA PHE A 135 15.23 -21.67 -11.98
C PHE A 135 14.76 -20.24 -12.25
N LEU A 136 13.49 -20.10 -12.68
CA LEU A 136 12.82 -18.82 -12.85
C LEU A 136 12.74 -18.09 -11.52
N PHE A 137 13.05 -16.79 -11.50
CA PHE A 137 12.93 -15.97 -10.31
C PHE A 137 11.48 -16.03 -9.78
N PRO A 138 11.28 -16.20 -8.46
CA PRO A 138 9.94 -16.26 -7.89
C PRO A 138 9.22 -14.92 -8.04
N ILE A 139 10.00 -13.84 -8.14
CA ILE A 139 9.56 -12.48 -8.40
C ILE A 139 10.23 -12.04 -9.70
N GLY A 140 9.51 -11.35 -10.56
CA GLY A 140 10.10 -10.73 -11.76
C GLY A 140 11.27 -9.81 -11.42
N HIS A 141 11.89 -9.22 -12.45
CA HIS A 141 13.03 -8.31 -12.26
C HIS A 141 12.77 -7.28 -11.14
N LYS A 142 13.77 -6.95 -10.33
CA LYS A 142 13.61 -6.01 -9.17
C LYS A 142 12.86 -4.71 -9.53
N ALA A 143 12.99 -4.25 -10.78
CA ALA A 143 12.28 -3.09 -11.30
C ALA A 143 10.76 -3.31 -11.45
N THR A 144 10.32 -4.47 -11.93
CA THR A 144 8.88 -4.76 -12.11
C THR A 144 8.18 -4.92 -10.76
N ASN A 145 8.84 -5.53 -9.78
CA ASN A 145 8.31 -5.62 -8.42
C ASN A 145 8.10 -4.21 -7.81
N ARG A 146 9.11 -3.35 -7.92
CA ARG A 146 9.01 -1.96 -7.46
C ARG A 146 7.90 -1.20 -8.19
N ALA A 147 7.77 -1.39 -9.50
CA ALA A 147 6.69 -0.76 -10.27
C ALA A 147 5.31 -1.23 -9.79
N GLY A 148 5.14 -2.52 -9.50
CA GLY A 148 3.90 -3.06 -8.92
C GLY A 148 3.57 -2.46 -7.55
N MET A 149 4.56 -2.36 -6.66
CA MET A 149 4.40 -1.73 -5.34
C MET A 149 4.04 -0.24 -5.43
N ILE A 150 4.66 0.50 -6.35
CA ILE A 150 4.35 1.92 -6.58
C ILE A 150 2.93 2.05 -7.13
N ALA A 151 2.57 1.24 -8.13
CA ALA A 151 1.26 1.26 -8.75
C ALA A 151 0.14 0.97 -7.73
N SER A 152 0.31 -0.06 -6.88
CA SER A 152 -0.67 -0.41 -5.85
C SER A 152 -0.81 0.68 -4.77
N THR A 153 0.26 1.42 -4.47
CA THR A 153 0.25 2.51 -3.49
C THR A 153 -0.32 3.81 -4.06
N LEU A 154 -0.05 4.10 -5.34
CA LEU A 154 -0.50 5.33 -6.00
C LEU A 154 -2.02 5.42 -6.03
N PHE A 155 -2.70 4.29 -6.20
CA PHE A 155 -4.14 4.25 -6.38
C PHE A 155 -4.93 4.78 -5.16
N PRO A 156 -4.75 4.26 -3.92
CA PRO A 156 -5.33 4.87 -2.72
C PRO A 156 -4.94 6.33 -2.51
N CYS A 157 -3.73 6.74 -2.93
CA CYS A 157 -3.29 8.13 -2.78
C CYS A 157 -4.10 9.09 -3.65
N ILE A 158 -4.40 8.71 -4.90
CA ILE A 158 -5.26 9.50 -5.79
C ILE A 158 -6.67 9.63 -5.20
N ILE A 159 -7.21 8.55 -4.65
CA ILE A 159 -8.54 8.58 -4.01
C ILE A 159 -8.52 9.48 -2.76
N PHE A 160 -7.49 9.35 -1.93
CA PHE A 160 -7.31 10.16 -0.74
C PHE A 160 -7.25 11.65 -1.08
N THR A 161 -6.43 12.03 -2.08
CA THR A 161 -6.30 13.44 -2.49
C THR A 161 -7.59 13.96 -3.09
N PHE A 162 -8.30 13.15 -3.87
CA PHE A 162 -9.60 13.50 -4.44
C PHE A 162 -10.63 13.85 -3.35
N TRP A 163 -10.86 12.95 -2.39
CA TRP A 163 -11.84 13.19 -1.32
C TRP A 163 -11.41 14.32 -0.37
N SER A 164 -10.12 14.44 -0.10
CA SER A 164 -9.58 15.55 0.68
C SER A 164 -9.80 16.90 -0.01
N THR A 165 -9.66 16.94 -1.34
CA THR A 165 -9.92 18.14 -2.13
C THR A 165 -11.41 18.51 -2.07
N LEU A 166 -12.31 17.54 -2.23
CA LEU A 166 -13.75 17.78 -2.09
C LEU A 166 -14.10 18.36 -0.73
N LEU A 167 -13.58 17.75 0.35
CA LEU A 167 -13.77 18.20 1.71
C LEU A 167 -13.28 19.64 1.92
N LEU A 168 -12.12 20.01 1.35
CA LEU A 168 -11.59 21.37 1.41
C LEU A 168 -12.39 22.38 0.59
N THR A 169 -12.91 21.99 -0.56
CA THR A 169 -13.70 22.89 -1.44
C THR A 169 -15.10 23.16 -0.91
N ASN A 170 -15.53 22.44 0.12
CA ASN A 170 -16.83 22.60 0.72
C ASN A 170 -16.91 23.97 1.42
N LYS A 171 -17.55 24.95 0.76
CA LYS A 171 -17.62 26.38 1.14
C LYS A 171 -18.18 26.65 2.55
N TYR A 172 -18.68 25.63 3.22
CA TYR A 172 -19.29 25.72 4.56
C TYR A 172 -18.33 25.33 5.68
N ALA A 173 -17.09 24.97 5.37
CA ALA A 173 -16.07 24.76 6.39
C ALA A 173 -15.72 26.11 7.03
N GLU A 174 -15.93 26.23 8.34
CA GLU A 174 -15.40 27.39 9.06
C GLU A 174 -13.86 27.41 8.95
N PRO A 175 -13.19 28.56 9.13
CA PRO A 175 -11.74 28.64 9.05
C PRO A 175 -11.01 27.62 9.95
N SER A 176 -11.61 27.26 11.10
CA SER A 176 -11.11 26.21 11.99
C SER A 176 -11.16 24.81 11.37
N ASP A 177 -12.20 24.52 10.60
CA ASP A 177 -12.40 23.23 9.94
C ASP A 177 -11.42 23.08 8.78
N ILE A 178 -11.22 24.15 8.01
CA ILE A 178 -10.22 24.21 6.94
C ILE A 178 -8.81 23.95 7.50
N ALA A 179 -8.47 24.58 8.63
CA ALA A 179 -7.18 24.38 9.27
C ALA A 179 -6.99 22.92 9.75
N MET A 180 -8.02 22.32 10.35
CA MET A 180 -7.98 20.92 10.78
C MET A 180 -7.78 19.97 9.59
N VAL A 181 -8.54 20.16 8.51
CA VAL A 181 -8.44 19.34 7.30
C VAL A 181 -7.07 19.51 6.64
N ALA A 182 -6.54 20.73 6.58
CA ALA A 182 -5.20 20.99 6.05
C ALA A 182 -4.10 20.29 6.86
N VAL A 183 -4.22 20.26 8.20
CA VAL A 183 -3.28 19.52 9.07
C VAL A 183 -3.38 18.02 8.83
N VAL A 184 -4.59 17.48 8.68
CA VAL A 184 -4.79 16.06 8.37
C VAL A 184 -4.16 15.72 7.02
N ILE A 185 -4.39 16.53 5.98
CA ILE A 185 -3.80 16.33 4.66
C ILE A 185 -2.28 16.42 4.75
N LEU A 186 -1.72 17.42 5.43
CA LEU A 186 -0.28 17.56 5.62
C LEU A 186 0.30 16.33 6.31
N PHE A 187 -0.34 15.85 7.38
CA PHE A 187 0.08 14.65 8.09
C PHE A 187 0.10 13.42 7.19
N PHE A 188 -0.92 13.24 6.34
CA PHE A 188 -0.97 12.15 5.37
C PHE A 188 0.05 12.31 4.25
N VAL A 189 0.30 13.53 3.76
CA VAL A 189 1.37 13.81 2.79
C VAL A 189 2.73 13.47 3.40
N LEU A 190 2.95 13.78 4.68
CA LEU A 190 4.17 13.41 5.39
C LEU A 190 4.29 11.90 5.59
N ILE A 191 3.21 11.20 5.95
CA ILE A 191 3.20 9.73 6.01
C ILE A 191 3.51 9.14 4.64
N PHE A 192 2.85 9.62 3.59
CA PHE A 192 3.08 9.14 2.24
C PHE A 192 4.52 9.40 1.81
N ALA A 193 5.04 10.61 2.02
CA ALA A 193 6.43 10.95 1.73
C ALA A 193 7.40 10.06 2.53
N PHE A 194 7.11 9.78 3.80
CA PHE A 194 7.90 8.88 4.64
C PHE A 194 7.86 7.44 4.14
N VAL A 195 6.68 6.92 3.80
CA VAL A 195 6.51 5.57 3.24
C VAL A 195 7.21 5.46 1.90
N VAL A 196 7.04 6.43 1.01
CA VAL A 196 7.70 6.48 -0.29
C VAL A 196 9.21 6.58 -0.09
N PHE A 197 9.68 7.39 0.85
CA PHE A 197 11.09 7.50 1.19
C PHE A 197 11.65 6.16 1.68
N GLU A 198 11.01 5.51 2.66
CA GLU A 198 11.45 4.21 3.17
C GLU A 198 11.40 3.12 2.08
N CYS A 199 10.35 3.09 1.26
CA CYS A 199 10.20 2.09 0.20
C CYS A 199 11.15 2.32 -0.99
N LEU A 200 11.43 3.58 -1.36
CA LEU A 200 12.23 3.89 -2.55
C LEU A 200 13.71 4.06 -2.25
N LEU A 201 14.05 4.70 -1.12
CA LEU A 201 15.41 5.16 -0.84
C LEU A 201 16.18 4.23 0.08
N LYS A 202 15.51 3.30 0.76
CA LYS A 202 16.18 2.17 1.40
C LYS A 202 16.56 1.16 0.34
N THR A 203 17.51 1.55 -0.51
CA THR A 203 18.24 0.58 -1.30
C THR A 203 18.99 -0.31 -0.32
N PRO A 204 18.92 -1.64 -0.48
CA PRO A 204 19.72 -2.53 0.34
C PRO A 204 21.17 -2.10 0.18
N LYS A 205 21.85 -1.81 1.29
CA LYS A 205 23.29 -1.53 1.25
C LYS A 205 23.91 -2.73 0.53
N PRO A 206 24.73 -2.51 -0.52
CA PRO A 206 25.41 -3.63 -1.16
C PRO A 206 26.15 -4.36 -0.05
N ASN A 207 25.78 -5.62 0.20
CA ASN A 207 26.43 -6.45 1.20
C ASN A 207 27.92 -6.38 0.90
N THR A 208 28.63 -5.65 1.75
CA THR A 208 30.08 -5.56 1.66
C THR A 208 30.52 -6.95 2.03
N ILE A 209 30.79 -7.78 1.02
CA ILE A 209 31.26 -9.15 1.21
C ILE A 209 32.38 -9.04 2.24
N PRO A 210 32.24 -9.63 3.44
CA PRO A 210 33.29 -9.56 4.42
C PRO A 210 34.52 -10.18 3.75
N ASN A 211 35.53 -9.35 3.51
CA ASN A 211 36.82 -9.73 2.94
C ASN A 211 37.58 -10.59 3.96
N ASN A 212 37.05 -11.77 4.29
CA ASN A 212 37.71 -12.78 5.11
C ASN A 212 38.64 -13.67 4.27
N ALA A 213 39.00 -13.24 3.06
CA ALA A 213 39.93 -13.94 2.18
C ALA A 213 41.39 -13.47 2.31
N SER A 214 41.74 -12.63 3.30
CA SER A 214 43.14 -12.27 3.54
C SER A 214 43.62 -12.74 4.91
N SER A 215 44.61 -13.64 4.86
CA SER A 215 45.56 -13.96 5.92
C SER A 215 45.12 -14.96 7.00
N LYS A 216 45.13 -16.25 6.64
CA LYS A 216 45.86 -17.25 7.44
C LYS A 216 46.80 -18.05 6.54
N GLY A 217 47.76 -17.33 5.98
CA GLY A 217 49.05 -17.89 5.59
C GLY A 217 50.05 -17.65 6.73
N SER A 218 50.05 -18.52 7.72
CA SER A 218 51.21 -18.73 8.62
C SER A 218 51.50 -20.23 8.49
N LYS A 219 52.39 -20.64 7.58
CA LYS A 219 53.85 -20.63 7.76
C LYS A 219 54.22 -21.10 9.17
N GLY A 220 54.51 -22.39 9.25
CA GLY A 220 55.29 -23.08 10.27
C GLY A 220 55.85 -24.29 9.52
N ASP A 221 56.87 -24.04 8.71
CA ASP A 221 58.28 -24.21 9.08
C ASP A 221 58.59 -25.68 9.36
N ALA A 222 59.15 -26.29 8.33
CA ALA A 222 59.88 -27.53 8.40
C ALA A 222 61.22 -27.25 9.06
N ASP A 223 61.42 -27.74 10.28
CA ASP A 223 62.74 -27.80 10.91
C ASP A 223 63.18 -29.26 11.06
N VAL A 224 64.16 -29.61 10.22
CA VAL A 224 65.45 -30.26 10.54
C VAL A 224 65.47 -31.31 11.68
N HIS A 225 65.46 -32.60 11.34
CA HIS A 225 66.60 -33.55 11.47
C HIS A 225 66.19 -35.00 11.20
#